data_AF-A0A968IRA3-F1
#
_entry.id   AF-A0A968IRA3-F1
#
_cell.length_a   1.000
_cell.length_b   1.000
_cell.length_c   1.000
_cell.angle_alpha   90.00
_cell.angle_beta   90.00
_cell.angle_gamma   90.00
#
_symmetry.space_group_name_H-M   'P 1'
#
loop_
_entity.id
_entity.type
_entity.pdbx_description
1 polymer ?
#
loop_
_entity_poly.entity_id
_entity_poly.type
_entity_poly.pdbx_seq_one_letter_code
_entity_poly.pdbx_strand_id
1 'polypeptide(L)'
;MSDIKKIDQSDYVTVQGQYAVINEGTGYAIINIQTKQIAARNISSFLDCVKTLEYIISKSESQEPIQYPRPNESSSPKKLPNFGVKPDVQQLIEIYAPATVRVEKKVHFNRSRYKCYDVSGTCLGRVKGKVGDRYWEDSDGSKHY
;
A
#
# COMPACT_ATOMS: atom_id res chain seq x y z
N MET A 1 0.89 -2.06 -30.52
CA MET A 1 0.80 -3.53 -30.33
C MET A 1 1.87 -3.87 -29.31
N SER A 2 1.48 -4.29 -28.11
CA SER A 2 2.45 -4.60 -27.04
C SER A 2 2.76 -6.09 -27.10
N ASP A 3 3.98 -6.42 -27.52
CA ASP A 3 4.55 -7.76 -27.48
C ASP A 3 4.61 -8.28 -26.04
N ILE A 4 3.56 -9.02 -25.63
CA ILE A 4 3.60 -9.83 -24.43
C ILE A 4 4.50 -11.03 -24.74
N LYS A 5 5.79 -10.90 -24.40
CA LYS A 5 6.72 -12.02 -24.40
C LYS A 5 6.14 -13.13 -23.52
N LYS A 6 5.87 -14.28 -24.13
CA LYS A 6 5.48 -15.50 -23.42
C LYS A 6 6.67 -15.93 -22.57
N ILE A 7 6.56 -15.79 -21.26
CA ILE A 7 7.57 -16.28 -20.31
C ILE A 7 7.33 -17.79 -20.18
N ASP A 8 8.23 -18.56 -20.79
CA ASP A 8 8.25 -20.01 -20.75
C ASP A 8 8.75 -20.50 -19.37
N GLN A 9 8.33 -21.69 -18.95
CA GLN A 9 8.57 -22.21 -17.60
C GLN A 9 10.06 -22.43 -17.29
N SER A 10 10.92 -22.39 -18.31
CA SER A 10 12.37 -22.60 -18.24
C SER A 10 13.17 -21.38 -17.77
N ASP A 11 12.55 -20.21 -17.61
CA ASP A 11 13.23 -18.98 -17.17
C ASP A 11 13.20 -18.75 -15.64
N TYR A 12 12.57 -19.64 -14.87
CA TYR A 12 12.49 -19.51 -13.42
C TYR A 12 13.78 -19.97 -12.74
N VAL A 13 14.46 -19.05 -12.07
CA VAL A 13 15.66 -19.29 -11.26
C VAL A 13 15.31 -19.87 -9.90
N THR A 14 14.21 -19.41 -9.29
CA THR A 14 13.68 -20.00 -8.06
C THR A 14 12.18 -19.77 -7.97
N VAL A 15 11.49 -20.66 -7.27
CA VAL A 15 10.03 -20.63 -7.08
C VAL A 15 9.74 -20.73 -5.59
N GLN A 16 8.96 -19.79 -5.05
CA GLN A 16 8.49 -19.82 -3.67
C GLN A 16 7.00 -19.48 -3.66
N GLY A 17 6.18 -20.49 -3.34
CA GLY A 17 4.73 -20.38 -3.36
C GLY A 17 4.20 -20.02 -4.75
N GLN A 18 3.43 -18.94 -4.86
CA GLN A 18 2.84 -18.46 -6.11
C GLN A 18 3.77 -17.55 -6.92
N TYR A 19 4.96 -17.27 -6.43
CA TYR A 19 5.90 -16.34 -7.05
C TYR A 19 7.17 -17.06 -7.51
N ALA A 20 7.69 -16.67 -8.66
CA ALA A 20 8.96 -17.12 -9.19
C ALA A 20 9.89 -15.93 -9.39
N VAL A 21 11.19 -16.16 -9.25
CA VAL A 21 12.23 -15.23 -9.68
C VAL A 21 12.67 -15.66 -11.08
N ILE A 22 12.70 -14.71 -12.01
CA ILE A 22 13.28 -14.86 -13.34
C ILE A 22 14.57 -14.04 -13.42
N ASN A 23 15.52 -14.49 -14.23
CA ASN A 23 16.70 -13.72 -14.57
C ASN A 23 16.53 -13.15 -15.99
N GLU A 24 16.47 -11.83 -16.10
CA GLU A 24 16.32 -11.12 -17.37
C GLU A 24 17.68 -10.78 -18.02
N GLY A 25 18.78 -11.34 -17.50
CA GLY A 25 20.16 -11.13 -17.98
C GLY A 25 20.78 -9.80 -17.53
N THR A 26 19.98 -8.75 -17.36
CA THR A 26 20.40 -7.44 -16.82
C THR A 26 20.09 -7.28 -15.32
N GLY A 27 19.35 -8.24 -14.76
CA GLY A 27 18.91 -8.28 -13.38
C GLY A 27 17.85 -9.35 -13.18
N TYR A 28 17.28 -9.38 -11.99
CA TYR A 28 16.25 -10.32 -11.60
C TYR A 28 14.88 -9.64 -11.52
N ALA A 29 13.85 -10.41 -11.77
CA ALA A 29 12.46 -10.00 -11.58
C ALA A 29 11.68 -11.08 -10.83
N ILE A 30 10.69 -10.68 -10.05
CA ILE A 30 9.76 -11.56 -9.35
C ILE A 30 8.43 -11.49 -10.10
N ILE A 31 7.91 -12.65 -10.49
CA ILE A 31 6.67 -12.82 -11.24
C ILE A 31 5.73 -13.73 -10.45
N ASN A 32 4.45 -13.38 -10.40
CA ASN A 32 3.43 -14.31 -9.96
C ASN A 32 3.18 -15.34 -11.07
N ILE A 33 3.39 -16.61 -10.76
CA ILE A 33 3.34 -17.71 -11.72
C ILE A 33 1.91 -17.92 -12.23
N GLN A 34 0.90 -17.69 -11.38
CA GLN A 34 -0.50 -17.90 -11.67
C GLN A 34 -1.07 -16.78 -12.55
N THR A 35 -0.82 -15.53 -12.17
CA THR A 35 -1.35 -14.36 -12.90
C THR A 35 -0.44 -13.86 -14.01
N LYS A 36 0.80 -14.39 -14.06
CA LYS A 36 1.87 -13.96 -14.96
C LYS A 36 2.22 -12.46 -14.82
N GLN A 37 1.88 -11.85 -13.69
CA GLN A 37 2.18 -10.45 -13.42
C GLN A 37 3.54 -10.29 -12.74
N ILE A 38 4.29 -9.27 -13.16
CA ILE A 38 5.58 -8.92 -12.56
C ILE A 38 5.32 -8.19 -11.24
N ALA A 39 5.69 -8.81 -10.12
CA ALA A 39 5.60 -8.23 -8.79
C ALA A 39 6.78 -7.29 -8.48
N ALA A 40 7.97 -7.59 -9.01
CA ALA A 40 9.14 -6.73 -8.89
C ALA A 40 10.10 -6.95 -10.08
N ARG A 41 10.89 -5.94 -10.47
CA ARG A 41 11.85 -6.01 -11.59
C ARG A 41 13.06 -5.14 -11.33
N ASN A 42 14.12 -5.30 -12.12
CA ASN A 42 15.40 -4.59 -11.99
C ASN A 42 16.07 -4.80 -10.63
N ILE A 43 15.93 -6.00 -10.05
CA ILE A 43 16.62 -6.33 -8.81
C ILE A 43 18.02 -6.78 -9.19
N SER A 44 19.04 -6.07 -8.74
CA SER A 44 20.43 -6.31 -9.11
C SER A 44 21.03 -7.56 -8.46
N SER A 45 20.47 -8.03 -7.35
CA SER A 45 20.97 -9.15 -6.57
C SER A 45 19.89 -10.21 -6.33
N PHE A 46 20.25 -11.48 -6.54
CA PHE A 46 19.38 -12.60 -6.21
C PHE A 46 18.98 -12.61 -4.72
N LEU A 47 19.88 -12.18 -3.83
CA LEU A 47 19.61 -12.15 -2.39
C LEU A 47 18.55 -11.09 -2.03
N ASP A 48 18.53 -9.97 -2.76
CA ASP A 48 17.48 -8.96 -2.63
C ASP A 48 16.16 -9.44 -3.22
N CYS A 49 16.20 -10.30 -4.26
CA CYS A 49 15.02 -10.99 -4.75
C CYS A 49 14.39 -11.88 -3.68
N VAL A 50 15.18 -12.70 -2.99
CA VAL A 50 14.68 -13.58 -1.92
C VAL A 50 14.07 -12.76 -0.78
N LYS A 51 14.73 -11.68 -0.33
CA LYS A 51 14.15 -10.79 0.70
C LYS A 51 12.85 -10.14 0.26
N THR A 52 12.78 -9.70 -1.00
CA THR A 52 11.57 -9.09 -1.56
C THR A 52 10.46 -10.13 -1.70
N LEU A 53 10.81 -11.36 -2.05
CA LEU A 53 9.90 -12.51 -2.15
C LEU A 53 9.31 -12.86 -0.79
N GLU A 54 10.15 -12.98 0.25
CA GLU A 54 9.71 -13.19 1.63
C GLU A 54 8.82 -12.05 2.12
N TYR A 55 9.15 -10.80 1.81
CA TYR A 55 8.31 -9.64 2.14
C TYR A 55 6.94 -9.70 1.46
N ILE A 56 6.90 -10.06 0.17
CA ILE A 56 5.66 -10.21 -0.60
C ILE A 56 4.82 -11.34 -0.01
N ILE A 57 5.43 -12.51 0.27
CA ILE A 57 4.73 -13.67 0.83
C ILE A 57 4.22 -13.36 2.23
N SER A 58 5.02 -12.73 3.10
CA SER A 58 4.61 -12.32 4.45
C SER A 58 3.44 -11.33 4.42
N LYS A 59 3.39 -10.42 3.43
CA LYS A 59 2.22 -9.57 3.19
C LYS A 59 1.02 -10.30 2.59
N SER A 60 1.26 -11.35 1.81
CA SER A 60 0.21 -12.16 1.18
C SER A 60 -0.45 -13.12 2.17
N GLU A 61 0.29 -13.65 3.15
CA GLU A 61 -0.24 -14.50 4.23
C GLU A 61 -1.08 -13.70 5.25
N SER A 62 -1.00 -12.36 5.25
CA SER A 62 -1.95 -11.51 5.97
C SER A 62 -3.26 -11.27 5.19
N GLN A 63 -3.46 -11.93 4.04
CA GLN A 63 -4.72 -11.97 3.29
C GLN A 63 -5.31 -13.38 3.31
N GLU A 64 -6.04 -13.68 4.37
CA GLU A 64 -7.02 -14.77 4.39
C GLU A 64 -8.28 -14.39 3.55
N PRO A 65 -9.11 -15.38 3.17
CA PRO A 65 -9.48 -15.65 1.79
C PRO A 65 -10.69 -14.89 1.25
N ILE A 66 -10.76 -14.85 -0.08
CA ILE A 66 -11.88 -14.39 -0.88
C ILE A 66 -13.16 -15.17 -0.48
N GLN A 67 -14.09 -14.51 0.23
CA GLN A 67 -15.50 -14.90 0.26
C GLN A 67 -16.25 -14.13 -0.82
N TYR A 68 -16.70 -14.84 -1.86
CA TYR A 68 -17.78 -14.39 -2.74
C TYR A 68 -19.15 -14.56 -2.04
N PRO A 69 -20.21 -13.92 -2.55
CA PRO A 69 -21.02 -12.94 -1.83
C PRO A 69 -22.09 -13.57 -0.92
N ARG A 70 -22.18 -13.12 0.33
CA ARG A 70 -23.45 -13.19 1.07
C ARG A 70 -24.24 -11.90 0.81
N PRO A 71 -25.48 -11.98 0.30
CA PRO A 71 -26.36 -10.83 0.28
C PRO A 71 -26.91 -10.67 1.69
N ASN A 72 -26.33 -9.76 2.46
CA ASN A 72 -27.05 -8.82 3.32
C ASN A 72 -26.11 -8.08 4.27
N GLU A 73 -26.41 -6.79 4.41
CA GLU A 73 -25.88 -5.82 5.37
C GLU A 73 -24.51 -5.21 5.07
N SER A 74 -24.52 -4.42 3.99
CA SER A 74 -24.04 -3.03 3.96
C SER A 74 -23.03 -2.60 5.04
N SER A 75 -21.75 -2.75 4.73
CA SER A 75 -20.75 -1.70 4.97
C SER A 75 -19.49 -2.01 4.14
N SER A 76 -19.53 -1.58 2.88
CA SER A 76 -18.37 -1.63 1.99
C SER A 76 -17.17 -0.96 2.67
N PRO A 77 -15.95 -1.54 2.65
CA PRO A 77 -14.76 -0.75 2.94
C PRO A 77 -14.66 0.23 1.77
N LYS A 78 -15.05 1.48 2.01
CA LYS A 78 -14.79 2.57 1.08
C LYS A 78 -13.29 2.50 0.83
N LYS A 79 -12.86 2.12 -0.38
CA LYS A 79 -11.47 2.29 -0.82
C LYS A 79 -11.18 3.78 -0.68
N LEU A 80 -10.59 4.18 0.44
CA LEU A 80 -10.27 5.57 0.69
C LEU A 80 -9.22 6.01 -0.35
N PRO A 81 -9.30 7.26 -0.81
CA PRO A 81 -8.30 7.80 -1.73
C PRO A 81 -6.91 7.67 -1.09
N ASN A 82 -5.94 7.10 -1.81
CA ASN A 82 -4.56 7.17 -1.35
C ASN A 82 -4.07 8.60 -1.55
N PHE A 83 -3.90 9.34 -0.45
CA PHE A 83 -3.52 10.77 -0.48
C PHE A 83 -2.02 11.00 -0.72
N GLY A 84 -1.24 9.96 -1.01
CA GLY A 84 0.22 10.07 -1.15
C GLY A 84 0.92 10.49 0.15
N VAL A 85 0.27 10.22 1.29
CA VAL A 85 0.80 10.51 2.63
C VAL A 85 1.51 9.29 3.19
N LYS A 86 2.26 9.47 4.29
CA LYS A 86 2.89 8.34 4.99
C LYS A 86 1.82 7.38 5.53
N PRO A 87 2.09 6.07 5.63
CA PRO A 87 1.10 5.06 6.06
C PRO A 87 0.48 5.39 7.42
N ASP A 88 1.27 5.85 8.40
CA ASP A 88 0.73 6.23 9.72
C ASP A 88 -0.29 7.37 9.64
N VAL A 89 -0.08 8.32 8.72
CA VAL A 89 -1.01 9.45 8.51
C VAL A 89 -2.26 8.97 7.82
N GLN A 90 -2.12 8.07 6.85
CA GLN A 90 -3.27 7.49 6.17
C GLN A 90 -4.14 6.69 7.14
N GLN A 91 -3.55 5.87 8.01
CA GLN A 91 -4.27 5.10 9.01
C GLN A 91 -5.05 6.00 9.98
N LEU A 92 -4.45 7.10 10.46
CA LEU A 92 -5.15 8.08 11.29
C LEU A 92 -6.32 8.74 10.57
N ILE A 93 -6.18 9.05 9.28
CA ILE A 93 -7.26 9.62 8.48
C ILE A 93 -8.38 8.59 8.28
N GLU A 94 -8.05 7.33 8.04
CA GLU A 94 -9.05 6.27 7.85
C GLU A 94 -9.86 6.00 9.14
N ILE A 95 -9.23 6.07 10.31
CA ILE A 95 -9.88 5.86 11.61
C ILE A 95 -10.76 7.06 11.99
N TYR A 96 -10.22 8.28 11.93
CA TYR A 96 -10.87 9.46 12.51
C TYR A 96 -11.61 10.33 11.49
N ALA A 97 -11.27 10.25 10.20
CA ALA A 97 -11.92 11.05 9.16
C ALA A 97 -12.06 10.30 7.83
N PRO A 98 -12.88 9.23 7.78
CA PRO A 98 -13.08 8.42 6.58
C PRO A 98 -13.78 9.17 5.44
N ALA A 99 -14.37 10.34 5.71
CA ALA A 99 -14.95 11.24 4.72
C ALA A 99 -13.90 12.16 4.07
N THR A 100 -12.63 12.06 4.42
CA THR A 100 -11.57 12.88 3.82
C THR A 100 -11.49 12.59 2.33
N VAL A 101 -11.48 13.65 1.51
CA VAL A 101 -11.29 13.57 0.06
C VAL A 101 -10.07 14.37 -0.39
N ARG A 102 -9.58 15.28 0.44
CA ARG A 102 -8.37 16.05 0.15
C ARG A 102 -7.52 16.22 1.41
N VAL A 103 -6.22 15.97 1.28
CA VAL A 103 -5.25 16.22 2.35
C VAL A 103 -4.23 17.26 1.90
N GLU A 104 -4.10 18.32 2.68
CA GLU A 104 -3.10 19.37 2.47
C GLU A 104 -1.94 19.17 3.45
N LYS A 105 -0.74 18.93 2.91
CA LYS A 105 0.48 18.77 3.69
C LYS A 105 1.20 20.11 3.82
N LYS A 106 1.43 20.57 5.04
CA LYS A 106 2.33 21.67 5.36
C LYS A 106 3.53 21.15 6.15
N VAL A 107 4.73 21.44 5.65
CA VAL A 107 5.98 21.07 6.30
C VAL A 107 6.58 22.32 6.91
N HIS A 108 6.85 22.30 8.21
CA HIS A 108 7.61 23.34 8.91
C HIS A 108 8.84 22.71 9.54
N PHE A 109 10.04 23.06 9.06
CA PHE A 109 11.38 22.70 9.55
C PHE A 109 11.61 21.23 9.97
N ASN A 110 10.87 20.72 10.96
CA ASN A 110 10.92 19.34 11.44
C ASN A 110 9.55 18.72 11.82
N ARG A 111 8.44 19.35 11.43
CA ARG A 111 7.06 18.91 11.73
C ARG A 111 6.25 18.92 10.44
N SER A 112 5.59 17.81 10.15
CA SER A 112 4.62 17.71 9.06
C SER A 112 3.22 17.80 9.64
N ARG A 113 2.44 18.75 9.15
CA ARG A 113 1.03 18.91 9.48
C ARG A 113 0.20 18.55 8.27
N TYR A 114 -0.79 17.69 8.45
CA TYR A 114 -1.71 17.29 7.41
C TYR A 114 -3.10 17.80 7.79
N LYS A 115 -3.72 18.59 6.92
CA LYS A 115 -5.11 19.03 7.10
C LYS A 115 -6.00 18.22 6.18
N CYS A 116 -7.08 17.69 6.73
CA CYS A 116 -7.97 16.77 6.04
C CYS A 116 -9.30 17.50 5.77
N TYR A 117 -9.74 17.46 4.53
CA TYR A 117 -10.94 18.14 4.06
C TYR A 117 -11.92 17.15 3.43
N ASP A 118 -13.20 17.39 3.67
CA ASP A 118 -14.31 16.69 3.02
C ASP A 118 -14.59 17.25 1.59
N VAL A 119 -15.48 16.60 0.84
CA VAL A 119 -15.98 17.03 -0.48
C VAL A 119 -16.50 18.47 -0.48
N SER A 120 -17.07 18.91 0.66
CA SER A 120 -17.60 20.26 0.84
C SER A 120 -16.51 21.32 1.11
N GLY A 121 -15.24 20.92 1.24
CA GLY A 121 -14.14 21.80 1.61
C GLY A 121 -14.03 22.08 3.12
N THR A 122 -14.88 21.47 3.94
CA THR A 122 -14.86 21.58 5.41
C THR A 122 -13.65 20.83 5.97
N CYS A 123 -12.91 21.46 6.89
CA CYS A 123 -11.79 20.84 7.59
C CYS A 123 -12.34 19.85 8.64
N LEU A 124 -12.16 18.55 8.42
CA LEU A 124 -12.60 17.50 9.36
C LEU A 124 -11.68 17.42 10.57
N GLY A 125 -10.38 17.59 10.33
CA GLY A 125 -9.37 17.53 11.38
C GLY A 125 -7.98 17.50 10.79
N ARG A 126 -6.97 17.29 11.65
CA ARG A 126 -5.58 17.50 11.28
C ARG A 126 -4.68 16.47 11.93
N VAL A 127 -3.81 15.84 11.13
CA VAL A 127 -2.73 15.00 11.68
C VAL A 127 -1.52 15.88 11.97
N LYS A 128 -1.01 15.78 13.20
CA LYS A 128 0.19 16.47 13.70
C LYS A 128 1.15 15.47 14.33
N GLY A 129 2.34 15.95 14.69
CA GLY A 129 3.35 15.16 15.39
C GLY A 129 4.54 14.78 14.52
N LYS A 130 5.55 14.18 15.17
CA LYS A 130 6.74 13.64 14.53
C LYS A 130 6.49 12.20 14.09
N VAL A 131 7.33 11.66 13.22
CA VAL A 131 7.25 10.23 12.86
C VAL A 131 7.40 9.38 14.14
N GLY A 132 6.47 8.46 14.37
CA GLY A 132 6.40 7.63 15.59
C GLY A 132 5.63 8.22 16.77
N ASP A 133 5.18 9.48 16.68
CA ASP A 133 4.38 10.15 17.72
C ASP A 133 3.37 11.07 17.02
N ARG A 134 2.67 10.48 16.04
CA ARG A 134 1.65 11.18 15.26
C ARG A 134 0.32 11.00 15.94
N TYR A 135 -0.47 12.06 15.91
CA TYR A 135 -1.80 12.05 16.45
C TYR A 135 -2.75 12.80 15.53
N TRP A 136 -3.98 12.32 15.50
CA TRP A 136 -5.13 13.04 14.97
C TRP A 136 -5.58 14.10 15.97
N GLU A 137 -5.85 15.31 15.48
CA GLU A 137 -6.43 16.41 16.22
C GLU A 137 -7.80 16.74 15.60
N ASP A 138 -8.85 16.48 16.36
CA ASP A 138 -10.23 16.79 16.00
C ASP A 138 -10.52 18.30 16.05
N SER A 139 -11.71 18.67 15.58
CA SER A 139 -12.19 20.06 15.63
C SER A 139 -12.30 20.59 17.07
N ASP A 140 -12.60 19.72 18.03
CA ASP A 140 -12.64 20.03 19.47
C ASP A 140 -11.25 20.11 20.13
N GLY A 141 -10.17 19.81 19.40
CA GLY A 141 -8.80 19.84 19.91
C GLY A 141 -8.37 18.59 20.68
N SER A 142 -9.23 17.58 20.76
CA SER A 142 -8.90 16.25 21.27
C SER A 142 -7.79 15.61 20.44
N LYS A 143 -6.84 14.97 21.13
CA LYS A 143 -5.68 14.31 20.51
C LYS A 143 -5.86 12.80 20.59
N HIS A 144 -5.73 12.16 19.45
CA HIS A 144 -5.86 10.72 19.33
C HIS A 144 -4.61 10.14 18.67
N TYR A 145 -3.86 9.33 19.41
CA TYR A 145 -2.62 8.71 18.96
C TYR A 145 -2.89 7.40 18.22
#